data_AF-A0A4Z2GCI6-F1
#
_entry.id   AF-A0A4Z2GCI6-F1
#
_cell.length_a   1.000
_cell.length_b   1.000
_cell.length_c   1.000
_cell.angle_alpha   90.00
_cell.angle_beta   90.00
_cell.angle_gamma   90.00
#
_symmetry.space_group_name_H-M   'P 1'
#
loop_
_entity.id
_entity.type
_entity.pdbx_description
1 polymer ?
#
loop_
_entity_poly.entity_id
_entity_poly.type
_entity_poly.pdbx_seq_one_letter_code
_entity_poly.pdbx_strand_id
1 'polypeptide(L)'
;MDNLTDALEKLKLASTDSATDGVESCLDCLLKALANNNTEASVKIQEMGILLLLPTLLSPQSSCTPKVANIIAEVAKNEFMRSPCVAAGLIPPLIQLLHSANQEVLLQTGRALGNICYDSRK
;
A
#
# COMPACT_ATOMS: atom_id res chain seq x y z
N MET A 1 2.48 -21.01 1.10
CA MET A 1 1.73 -19.81 0.66
C MET A 1 1.30 -18.96 1.86
N ASP A 2 1.76 -19.34 3.06
CA ASP A 2 1.20 -18.97 4.37
C ASP A 2 1.83 -17.71 4.95
N ASN A 3 3.00 -17.30 4.44
CA ASN A 3 3.74 -16.14 4.93
C ASN A 3 3.06 -14.80 4.58
N LEU A 4 2.33 -14.73 3.46
CA LEU A 4 1.61 -13.50 3.10
C LEU A 4 0.39 -13.29 4.00
N THR A 5 -0.42 -14.33 4.22
CA THR A 5 -1.62 -14.24 5.06
C THR A 5 -1.26 -13.87 6.49
N ASP A 6 -0.25 -14.52 7.07
CA ASP A 6 0.25 -14.20 8.42
C ASP A 6 0.75 -12.75 8.51
N ALA A 7 1.47 -12.24 7.50
CA ALA A 7 1.90 -10.84 7.46
C ALA A 7 0.71 -9.86 7.38
N LEU A 8 -0.33 -10.19 6.61
CA LEU A 8 -1.54 -9.36 6.50
C LEU A 8 -2.34 -9.37 7.81
N GLU A 9 -2.45 -10.51 8.49
CA GLU A 9 -3.09 -10.60 9.82
C GLU A 9 -2.32 -9.78 10.87
N LYS A 10 -0.98 -9.92 10.91
CA LYS A 10 -0.12 -9.13 11.78
C LYS A 10 -0.24 -7.64 11.52
N LEU A 11 -0.29 -7.22 10.25
CA LEU A 11 -0.46 -5.81 9.89
C LEU A 11 -1.80 -5.25 10.37
N LYS A 12 -2.86 -6.07 10.32
CA LYS A 12 -4.20 -5.71 10.81
C LYS A 12 -4.22 -5.55 12.33
N LEU A 13 -3.55 -6.43 13.07
CA LEU A 13 -3.40 -6.36 14.53
C LEU A 13 -2.50 -5.18 14.95
N ALA A 14 -1.41 -4.94 14.23
CA ALA A 14 -0.49 -3.83 14.50
C ALA A 14 -1.10 -2.46 14.19
N SER A 15 -2.16 -2.37 13.38
CA SER A 15 -2.93 -1.14 13.23
C SER A 15 -3.80 -0.82 14.45
N THR A 16 -4.02 -1.79 15.36
CA THR A 16 -4.77 -1.61 16.62
C THR A 16 -3.88 -1.48 17.86
N ASP A 17 -2.65 -1.98 17.80
CA ASP A 17 -1.69 -1.97 18.91
C ASP A 17 -0.42 -1.19 18.53
N SER A 18 0.08 -0.32 19.41
CA SER A 18 1.19 0.61 19.18
C SER A 18 2.59 -0.02 19.00
N ALA A 19 2.68 -1.29 18.60
CA ALA A 19 3.94 -2.00 18.37
C ALA A 19 4.46 -1.79 16.94
N THR A 20 5.39 -0.84 16.78
CA THR A 20 5.91 -0.38 15.48
C THR A 20 6.84 -1.37 14.77
N ASP A 21 7.51 -2.28 15.50
CA ASP A 21 8.55 -3.17 14.95
C ASP A 21 7.98 -4.26 14.03
N GLY A 22 6.73 -4.69 14.28
CA GLY A 22 6.06 -5.72 13.47
C GLY A 22 5.61 -5.21 12.09
N VAL A 23 5.33 -3.91 11.96
CA VAL A 23 4.75 -3.33 10.74
C VAL A 23 5.74 -3.38 9.58
N GLU A 24 6.99 -3.00 9.80
CA GLU A 24 7.99 -2.95 8.71
C GLU A 24 8.22 -4.31 8.06
N SER A 25 8.38 -5.36 8.88
CA SER A 25 8.55 -6.73 8.39
C SER A 25 7.34 -7.21 7.59
N CYS A 26 6.12 -6.84 8.01
CA CYS A 26 4.90 -7.15 7.26
C CYS A 26 4.92 -6.46 5.89
N LEU A 27 5.24 -5.17 5.83
CA LEU A 27 5.31 -4.42 4.57
C LEU A 27 6.36 -5.02 3.60
N ASP A 28 7.51 -5.47 4.11
CA ASP A 28 8.53 -6.14 3.30
C ASP A 28 8.03 -7.48 2.76
N CYS A 29 7.29 -8.26 3.55
CA CYS A 29 6.64 -9.49 3.09
C CYS A 29 5.59 -9.22 2.00
N LEU A 30 4.78 -8.16 2.14
CA LEU A 30 3.81 -7.74 1.13
C LEU A 30 4.49 -7.37 -0.19
N LEU A 31 5.55 -6.56 -0.13
CA LEU A 31 6.30 -6.16 -1.32
C LEU A 31 6.93 -7.36 -2.04
N LYS A 32 7.49 -8.31 -1.30
CA LYS A 32 8.01 -9.57 -1.89
C LYS A 32 6.90 -10.38 -2.55
N ALA A 33 5.72 -10.46 -1.94
CA ALA A 33 4.59 -11.18 -2.53
C ALA A 33 4.08 -10.50 -3.80
N LEU A 34 3.96 -9.16 -3.80
CA LEU A 34 3.57 -8.37 -4.95
C LEU A 34 4.60 -8.46 -6.09
N ALA A 35 5.88 -8.57 -5.79
CA ALA A 35 6.93 -8.79 -6.78
C ALA A 35 6.86 -10.20 -7.40
N ASN A 36 6.53 -11.22 -6.59
CA ASN A 36 6.44 -12.61 -7.05
C ASN A 36 5.18 -12.88 -7.88
N ASN A 37 4.01 -12.45 -7.41
CA ASN A 37 2.74 -12.60 -8.12
C ASN A 37 1.78 -11.47 -7.75
N ASN A 38 1.92 -10.36 -8.48
CA ASN A 38 1.22 -9.11 -8.21
C ASN A 38 -0.31 -9.26 -8.17
N THR A 39 -0.88 -10.03 -9.11
CA THR A 39 -2.33 -10.25 -9.20
C THR A 39 -2.87 -11.01 -7.98
N GLU A 40 -2.29 -12.17 -7.65
CA GLU A 40 -2.76 -13.00 -6.53
C GLU A 40 -2.59 -12.26 -5.18
N ALA A 41 -1.44 -11.61 -4.99
CA ALA A 41 -1.19 -10.86 -3.77
C ALA A 41 -2.16 -9.67 -3.62
N SER A 42 -2.48 -8.98 -4.73
CA SER A 42 -3.44 -7.87 -4.71
C SER A 42 -4.85 -8.32 -4.35
N VAL A 43 -5.30 -9.47 -4.87
CA VAL A 43 -6.60 -10.07 -4.48
C VAL A 43 -6.64 -10.34 -2.98
N LYS A 44 -5.61 -10.99 -2.42
CA LYS A 44 -5.55 -11.25 -0.97
C LYS A 44 -5.53 -9.98 -0.13
N ILE A 45 -4.77 -8.96 -0.54
CA ILE A 45 -4.75 -7.65 0.12
C ILE A 45 -6.14 -7.02 0.14
N GLN A 46 -6.89 -7.14 -0.96
CA GLN A 46 -8.27 -6.66 -1.06
C GLN A 46 -9.21 -7.45 -0.14
N GLU A 47 -9.20 -8.78 -0.22
CA GLU A 47 -10.09 -9.68 0.54
C GLU A 47 -9.92 -9.51 2.06
N MET A 48 -8.70 -9.29 2.52
CA MET A 48 -8.41 -9.08 3.94
C MET A 48 -8.73 -7.67 4.44
N GLY A 49 -9.12 -6.76 3.54
CA GLY A 49 -9.48 -5.37 3.85
C GLY A 49 -8.28 -4.48 4.18
N ILE A 50 -7.08 -4.87 3.76
CA ILE A 50 -5.83 -4.18 4.13
C ILE A 50 -5.73 -2.80 3.49
N LEU A 51 -6.35 -2.60 2.31
CA LEU A 51 -6.42 -1.30 1.64
C LEU A 51 -6.98 -0.20 2.55
N LEU A 52 -7.94 -0.51 3.43
CA LEU A 52 -8.55 0.46 4.34
C LEU A 52 -7.61 0.89 5.48
N LEU A 53 -6.55 0.13 5.73
CA LEU A 53 -5.54 0.43 6.75
C LEU A 53 -4.38 1.24 6.18
N LEU A 54 -4.06 1.11 4.90
CA LEU A 54 -2.94 1.84 4.30
C LEU A 54 -3.01 3.37 4.48
N PRO A 55 -4.18 4.05 4.44
CA PRO A 55 -4.26 5.49 4.72
C PRO A 55 -3.72 5.87 6.10
N THR A 56 -3.93 5.04 7.12
CA THR A 56 -3.47 5.34 8.49
C THR A 56 -1.96 5.15 8.66
N LEU A 57 -1.35 4.34 7.79
CA LEU A 57 0.09 4.10 7.75
C LEU A 57 0.85 5.12 6.89
N LEU A 58 0.15 5.90 6.05
CA LEU A 58 0.72 7.00 5.26
C LEU A 58 0.90 8.26 6.13
N SER A 59 1.94 8.28 6.95
CA SER A 59 2.32 9.44 7.77
C SER A 59 3.59 10.12 7.23
N PRO A 60 3.63 11.43 6.99
CA PRO A 60 4.81 12.10 6.43
C PRO A 60 6.12 11.86 7.21
N GLN A 61 6.02 11.57 8.51
CA GLN A 61 7.16 11.38 9.41
C GLN A 61 7.52 9.90 9.63
N SER A 62 6.78 8.95 9.07
CA SER A 62 7.01 7.53 9.27
C SER A 62 8.07 6.98 8.31
N SER A 63 8.98 6.15 8.84
CA SER A 63 9.96 5.37 8.04
C SER A 63 9.29 4.41 7.07
N CYS A 64 8.06 3.98 7.39
CA CYS A 64 7.29 3.02 6.60
C CYS A 64 6.63 3.65 5.37
N THR A 65 6.41 4.97 5.37
CA THR A 65 5.66 5.67 4.32
C THR A 65 6.10 5.39 2.89
N PRO A 66 7.40 5.39 2.53
CA PRO A 66 7.81 5.01 1.18
C PRO A 66 7.43 3.57 0.83
N LYS A 67 7.52 2.61 1.78
CA LYS A 67 7.11 1.22 1.57
C LYS A 67 5.60 1.10 1.37
N VAL A 68 4.81 1.80 2.18
CA VAL A 68 3.34 1.83 2.06
C VAL A 68 2.92 2.41 0.72
N ALA A 69 3.50 3.55 0.32
CA ALA A 69 3.25 4.15 -1.00
C ALA A 69 3.65 3.20 -2.14
N ASN A 70 4.75 2.46 -2.01
CA ASN A 70 5.17 1.46 -2.99
C ASN A 70 4.17 0.31 -3.09
N ILE A 71 3.67 -0.23 -1.97
CA ILE A 71 2.62 -1.27 -1.97
C ILE A 71 1.39 -0.78 -2.73
N ILE A 72 0.94 0.46 -2.49
CA ILE A 72 -0.20 1.04 -3.21
C ILE A 72 0.10 1.15 -4.70
N ALA A 73 1.30 1.60 -5.07
CA ALA A 73 1.72 1.70 -6.46
C ALA A 73 1.72 0.33 -7.16
N GLU A 74 2.25 -0.71 -6.51
CA GLU A 74 2.27 -2.07 -7.03
C GLU A 74 0.88 -2.67 -7.16
N VAL A 75 0.00 -2.44 -6.18
CA VAL A 75 -1.38 -2.92 -6.22
C VAL A 75 -2.16 -2.23 -7.33
N ALA A 76 -2.03 -0.91 -7.47
CA ALA A 76 -2.74 -0.11 -8.47
C ALA A 76 -2.28 -0.35 -9.92
N LYS A 77 -1.19 -1.09 -10.15
CA LYS A 77 -0.84 -1.59 -11.49
C LYS A 77 -1.96 -2.45 -12.07
N ASN A 78 -2.65 -3.21 -11.20
CA ASN A 78 -3.83 -3.97 -11.59
C ASN A 78 -5.03 -3.05 -11.77
N GLU A 79 -5.63 -3.08 -12.96
CA GLU A 79 -6.79 -2.24 -13.28
C GLU A 79 -7.97 -2.47 -12.30
N PHE A 80 -8.24 -3.73 -11.95
CA PHE A 80 -9.31 -4.07 -11.01
C PHE A 80 -9.09 -3.53 -9.58
N MET A 81 -7.85 -3.14 -9.24
CA MET A 81 -7.50 -2.59 -7.92
C MET A 81 -7.61 -1.07 -7.86
N ARG A 82 -7.69 -0.36 -8.99
CA ARG A 82 -7.75 1.11 -9.00
C ARG A 82 -9.00 1.64 -8.32
N SER A 83 -10.18 1.12 -8.67
CA SER A 83 -11.44 1.51 -8.01
C SER A 83 -11.46 1.20 -6.51
N PRO A 84 -11.01 0.01 -6.04
CA PRO A 84 -10.78 -0.25 -4.63
C PRO A 84 -9.83 0.73 -3.94
N CYS A 85 -8.73 1.12 -4.59
CA CYS A 85 -7.80 2.11 -4.05
C CYS A 85 -8.46 3.48 -3.86
N VAL A 86 -9.32 3.90 -4.79
CA VAL A 86 -10.13 5.12 -4.66
C VAL A 86 -11.11 4.99 -3.51
N ALA A 87 -11.86 3.89 -3.45
CA ALA A 87 -12.86 3.64 -2.41
C ALA A 87 -12.25 3.56 -1.01
N ALA A 88 -11.00 3.12 -0.90
CA ALA A 88 -10.24 3.09 0.35
C ALA A 88 -9.72 4.46 0.79
N GLY A 89 -9.93 5.53 0.02
CA GLY A 89 -9.52 6.88 0.40
C GLY A 89 -8.01 7.12 0.34
N LEU A 90 -7.29 6.41 -0.55
CA LEU A 90 -5.83 6.53 -0.64
C LEU A 90 -5.37 7.83 -1.31
N ILE A 91 -6.21 8.47 -2.12
CA ILE A 91 -5.83 9.65 -2.90
C ILE A 91 -5.45 10.86 -2.01
N PRO A 92 -6.26 11.30 -1.04
CA PRO A 92 -5.92 12.50 -0.26
C PRO A 92 -4.60 12.39 0.52
N PRO A 93 -4.31 11.28 1.24
CA PRO A 93 -3.00 11.11 1.89
C PRO A 93 -1.83 11.10 0.90
N LEU A 94 -1.98 10.46 -0.25
CA LEU A 94 -0.94 10.47 -1.29
C LEU A 94 -0.68 11.89 -1.82
N ILE A 95 -1.72 12.70 -2.05
CA ILE A 95 -1.56 14.10 -2.46
C ILE A 95 -0.78 14.90 -1.40
N GLN A 96 -1.04 14.66 -0.10
CA GLN A 96 -0.30 15.32 0.97
C GLN A 96 1.20 14.98 0.92
N LEU A 97 1.54 13.72 0.63
CA LEU A 97 2.93 13.25 0.55
C LEU A 97 3.73 13.82 -0.62
N LEU A 98 3.07 14.39 -1.65
CA LEU A 98 3.75 15.09 -2.75
C LEU A 98 4.51 16.36 -2.30
N HIS A 99 4.29 16.84 -1.08
CA HIS A 99 5.06 17.94 -0.49
C HIS A 99 6.27 17.48 0.33
N SER A 100 6.56 16.17 0.36
CA SER A 100 7.69 15.64 1.12
C SER A 100 9.04 16.06 0.51
N ALA A 101 10.04 16.30 1.34
CA ALA A 101 11.42 16.49 0.90
C ALA A 101 12.13 15.14 0.56
N ASN A 102 11.52 14.01 0.92
CA ASN A 102 12.09 12.69 0.68
C ASN A 102 11.78 12.21 -0.75
N GLN A 103 12.83 12.08 -1.56
CA GLN A 103 12.72 11.67 -2.96
C GLN A 103 12.07 10.30 -3.14
N GLU A 104 12.33 9.34 -2.26
CA GLU A 104 11.73 8.01 -2.34
C GLU A 104 10.22 8.08 -2.07
N VAL A 105 9.81 8.87 -1.08
CA VAL A 105 8.38 9.12 -0.82
C VAL A 105 7.71 9.74 -2.04
N LEU A 106 8.32 10.76 -2.65
CA LEU A 106 7.79 11.41 -3.85
C LEU A 106 7.67 10.45 -5.02
N LEU A 107 8.71 9.64 -5.27
CA LEU A 107 8.72 8.65 -6.35
C LEU A 107 7.56 7.66 -6.19
N GLN A 108 7.45 7.02 -5.03
CA GLN A 108 6.43 5.99 -4.81
C GLN A 108 5.03 6.59 -4.80
N THR A 109 4.86 7.78 -4.22
CA THR A 109 3.59 8.52 -4.23
C THR A 109 3.15 8.88 -5.64
N GLY A 110 4.07 9.41 -6.47
CA GLY A 110 3.79 9.74 -7.87
C GLY A 110 3.41 8.51 -8.68
N ARG A 111 4.12 7.39 -8.50
CA ARG A 111 3.77 6.11 -9.13
C ARG A 111 2.39 5.61 -8.71
N ALA A 112 2.08 5.68 -7.41
CA ALA A 112 0.78 5.28 -6.88
C ALA A 112 -0.36 6.09 -7.50
N LEU A 113 -0.26 7.42 -7.47
CA LEU A 113 -1.27 8.30 -8.06
C LEU A 113 -1.40 8.11 -9.57
N GLY A 114 -0.27 8.00 -10.28
CA GLY A 114 -0.26 7.74 -11.73
C GLY A 114 -0.99 6.45 -12.09
N ASN A 115 -0.77 5.37 -11.33
CA ASN A 115 -1.44 4.09 -11.55
C ASN A 115 -2.92 4.13 -11.17
N ILE A 116 -3.29 4.76 -10.04
CA ILE A 116 -4.68 4.86 -9.58
C ILE A 116 -5.53 5.66 -10.56
N CYS A 117 -5.01 6.81 -11.01
CA CYS A 117 -5.73 7.74 -11.88
C CYS A 117 -5.67 7.36 -13.36
N TYR A 118 -4.95 6.30 -13.72
CA TYR A 118 -4.88 5.85 -15.10
C TYR A 118 -6.24 5.25 -15.52
N ASP A 119 -6.94 5.96 -16.40
CA ASP A 119 -8.11 5.44 -17.10
C ASP A 119 -7.66 4.84 -18.44
N SER A 120 -7.74 3.51 -18.54
CA SER A 120 -7.37 2.77 -19.76
C SER A 120 -8.44 2.86 -20.85
N ARG A 121 -9.60 3.48 -20.59
CA ARG A 121 -10.72 3.53 -21.54
C ARG A 121 -10.34 4.29 -22.82
N LYS A 122 -10.12 3.53 -23.87
CA LYS A 122 -10.22 3.94 -25.28
C LYS A 122 -11.48 3.35 -25.89
#